data_AF-A0A2P6SBB4-F1
#
_entry.id   AF-A0A2P6SBB4-F1
#
_cell.length_a   1.000
_cell.length_b   1.000
_cell.length_c   1.000
_cell.angle_alpha   90.00
_cell.angle_beta   90.00
_cell.angle_gamma   90.00
#
_symmetry.space_group_name_H-M   'P 1'
#
loop_
_entity.id
_entity.type
_entity.pdbx_description
1 polymer ?
#
loop_
_entity_poly.entity_id
_entity_poly.type
_entity_poly.pdbx_seq_one_letter_code
_entity_poly.pdbx_strand_id
1 'polypeptide(L)'
;MNASKSPHYYLKVVEIAGYRGQTSDYEYVKYFIENAVELEKLIINPVKWTPYIADRNRIPNSISEVKMEDEARAHARQHRREKVPSNIEFVCI
;
A
#
# COMPACT_ATOMS: atom_id res chain seq x y z
N MET A 1 -16.59 3.42 0.55
CA MET A 1 -17.44 2.20 0.60
C MET A 1 -17.20 1.48 1.92
N ASN A 2 -18.20 0.83 2.52
CA ASN A 2 -17.94 -0.06 3.66
C ASN A 2 -17.27 -1.33 3.12
N ALA A 3 -16.06 -1.65 3.58
CA ALA A 3 -15.41 -2.92 3.28
C ALA A 3 -16.38 -4.05 3.64
N SER A 4 -16.72 -4.91 2.68
CA SER A 4 -17.46 -6.14 2.97
C SER A 4 -16.64 -6.94 3.99
N LYS A 5 -17.22 -7.28 5.15
CA LYS A 5 -16.56 -8.09 6.17
C LYS A 5 -16.30 -9.49 5.60
N SER A 6 -15.10 -9.69 5.07
CA SER A 6 -14.65 -10.94 4.47
C SER A 6 -13.30 -11.28 5.12
N PRO A 7 -13.33 -11.99 6.27
CA PRO A 7 -12.11 -12.22 7.04
C PRO A 7 -11.12 -13.11 6.27
N HIS A 8 -9.89 -12.64 6.15
CA HIS A 8 -8.74 -13.37 5.62
C HIS A 8 -7.93 -13.92 6.80
N TYR A 9 -8.22 -15.16 7.19
CA TYR A 9 -7.63 -15.78 8.39
C TYR A 9 -6.16 -16.19 8.26
N TYR A 10 -5.59 -16.15 7.06
CA TYR A 10 -4.23 -16.65 6.82
C TYR A 10 -3.32 -15.64 6.12
N LEU A 11 -3.83 -14.44 5.86
CA LEU A 11 -3.09 -13.41 5.13
C LEU A 11 -2.20 -12.62 6.10
N LYS A 12 -0.91 -12.97 6.12
CA LYS A 12 0.08 -12.38 7.04
C LYS A 12 0.81 -11.16 6.48
N VAL A 13 1.07 -11.15 5.19
CA VAL A 13 1.82 -10.08 4.52
C VAL A 13 1.07 -9.64 3.28
N VAL A 14 0.88 -8.33 3.14
CA VAL A 14 0.23 -7.73 1.96
C VAL A 14 1.14 -6.67 1.38
N GLU A 15 1.32 -6.70 0.06
CA GLU A 15 1.92 -5.61 -0.71
C GLU A 15 0.84 -4.94 -1.56
N ILE A 16 0.71 -3.61 -1.43
CA ILE A 16 -0.08 -2.77 -2.31
C ILE A 16 0.89 -2.12 -3.31
N ALA A 17 1.01 -2.74 -4.48
CA ALA A 17 1.86 -2.26 -5.57
C ALA A 17 1.14 -1.19 -6.41
N GLY A 18 1.92 -0.24 -6.95
CA GLY A 18 1.39 0.88 -7.73
C GLY A 18 0.64 1.93 -6.92
N TYR A 19 0.86 2.03 -5.61
CA TYR A 19 0.20 2.98 -4.73
C TYR A 19 0.45 4.43 -5.18
N ARG A 20 -0.61 5.22 -5.38
CA ARG A 20 -0.54 6.63 -5.83
C ARG A 20 -1.05 7.64 -4.81
N GLY A 21 -1.46 7.17 -3.63
CA GLY A 21 -2.07 8.04 -2.61
C GLY A 21 -3.50 8.46 -2.95
N GLN A 22 -4.17 7.72 -3.83
CA GLN A 22 -5.55 7.98 -4.18
C GLN A 22 -6.51 7.44 -3.10
N THR A 23 -7.76 7.89 -3.13
CA THR A 23 -8.79 7.41 -2.20
C THR A 23 -9.00 5.90 -2.29
N SER A 24 -8.90 5.31 -3.49
CA SER A 24 -8.97 3.85 -3.68
C SER A 24 -7.85 3.13 -2.96
N ASP A 25 -6.63 3.67 -3.01
CA ASP A 25 -5.47 3.07 -2.34
C ASP A 25 -5.67 3.04 -0.82
N TYR A 26 -6.28 4.10 -0.27
CA TYR A 26 -6.65 4.16 1.14
C TYR A 26 -7.71 3.12 1.50
N GLU A 27 -8.72 2.91 0.64
CA GLU A 27 -9.75 1.90 0.88
C GLU A 27 -9.15 0.49 0.92
N TYR A 28 -8.13 0.19 0.10
CA TYR A 28 -7.41 -1.07 0.16
C TYR A 28 -6.60 -1.23 1.45
N VAL A 29 -5.85 -0.21 1.86
CA VAL A 29 -5.12 -0.24 3.15
C VAL A 29 -6.08 -0.53 4.30
N LYS A 30 -7.19 0.20 4.37
CA LYS A 30 -8.21 0.02 5.39
C LYS A 30 -8.83 -1.38 5.33
N TYR A 31 -9.16 -1.85 4.13
CA TYR A 31 -9.73 -3.18 3.92
C TYR A 31 -8.84 -4.26 4.51
N PHE A 32 -7.54 -4.26 4.21
CA PHE A 32 -6.64 -5.29 4.72
C PHE A 32 -6.42 -5.18 6.23
N ILE A 33 -6.30 -3.97 6.78
CA ILE A 33 -6.23 -3.78 8.24
C ILE A 33 -7.48 -4.33 8.95
N GLU A 34 -8.66 -4.12 8.37
CA GLU A 34 -9.93 -4.53 8.99
C GLU A 34 -10.27 -6.02 8.76
N ASN A 35 -9.78 -6.63 7.68
CA ASN A 35 -10.23 -7.96 7.26
C ASN A 35 -9.15 -9.04 7.35
N ALA A 36 -7.85 -8.71 7.32
CA ALA A 36 -6.80 -9.72 7.46
C ALA A 36 -6.48 -9.94 8.94
N VAL A 37 -7.00 -11.05 9.49
CA VAL A 37 -6.98 -11.35 10.93
C VAL A 37 -5.56 -11.56 11.44
N GLU A 38 -4.75 -12.26 10.66
CA GLU A 38 -3.36 -12.59 10.99
C GLU A 38 -2.36 -11.62 10.33
N LEU A 39 -2.78 -10.40 9.98
CA LEU A 39 -1.91 -9.45 9.29
C LEU A 39 -0.76 -9.01 10.20
N GLU A 40 0.46 -9.34 9.78
CA GLU A 40 1.71 -8.99 10.46
C GLU A 40 2.40 -7.80 9.76
N LYS A 41 2.27 -7.69 8.43
CA LYS A 41 2.99 -6.68 7.64
C LYS A 41 2.18 -6.15 6.45
N LEU A 42 2.18 -4.83 6.29
CA LEU A 42 1.61 -4.13 5.14
C LEU A 42 2.70 -3.29 4.43
N ILE A 43 2.93 -3.58 3.16
CA ILE A 43 3.95 -2.95 2.33
C ILE A 43 3.26 -2.05 1.30
N ILE A 44 3.60 -0.77 1.31
CA ILE A 44 3.21 0.18 0.28
C ILE A 44 4.35 0.32 -0.71
N ASN A 45 4.07 0.00 -1.97
CA ASN A 45 5.03 0.12 -3.06
C ASN A 45 4.45 1.07 -4.12
N PRO A 46 5.00 2.30 -4.25
CA PRO A 46 4.51 3.28 -5.20
C PRO A 46 4.99 3.02 -6.64
N VAL A 47 5.96 2.11 -6.82
CA VAL A 47 6.52 1.80 -8.13
C VAL A 47 5.39 1.35 -9.05
N LYS A 48 5.33 1.97 -10.23
CA LYS A 48 4.30 1.68 -11.22
C LYS A 48 4.25 0.17 -11.51
N TRP A 49 3.13 -0.45 -11.19
CA TRP A 49 2.82 -1.82 -11.57
C TRP A 49 1.92 -1.80 -12.81
N THR A 50 2.36 -2.45 -13.89
CA THR A 50 1.51 -2.70 -15.06
C THR A 50 1.58 -4.18 -15.41
N PRO A 51 0.59 -4.74 -16.12
CA PRO A 51 0.65 -6.15 -16.56
C PRO A 51 1.91 -6.49 -17.37
N TYR A 52 2.58 -5.49 -17.93
CA TYR A 52 3.77 -5.63 -18.77
C TYR A 52 5.08 -5.31 -18.03
N ILE A 53 5.01 -4.70 -16.83
CA ILE A 53 6.16 -4.27 -16.05
C ILE A 53 5.82 -4.51 -14.57
N ALA A 54 6.30 -5.63 -14.04
CA ALA A 54 6.26 -5.99 -12.63
C ALA A 54 7.68 -5.97 -12.02
N ASP A 55 8.52 -5.03 -12.47
CA ASP A 55 9.88 -4.89 -11.96
C ASP A 55 9.91 -3.89 -10.80
N ARG A 56 10.23 -4.39 -9.60
CA ARG A 56 10.40 -3.58 -8.38
C ARG A 56 11.60 -2.63 -8.46
N ASN A 57 12.56 -2.92 -9.34
CA ASN A 57 13.76 -2.13 -9.57
C ASN A 57 13.62 -1.24 -10.81
N ARG A 58 12.40 -1.10 -11.34
CA ARG A 58 12.16 -0.28 -12.51
C ARG A 58 12.59 1.15 -12.24
N ILE A 59 13.41 1.68 -13.14
CA ILE A 59 13.78 3.09 -13.16
C ILE A 59 12.60 3.91 -13.70
N PRO A 60 12.14 4.96 -12.99
CA PRO A 60 11.13 5.88 -13.51
C PRO A 60 11.56 6.48 -14.85
N ASN A 61 10.62 6.59 -15.79
CA ASN A 61 10.93 7.06 -17.15
C ASN A 61 10.91 8.60 -17.25
N SER A 62 10.51 9.31 -16.18
CA SER A 62 10.45 10.77 -16.15
C SER A 62 10.59 11.34 -14.74
N ILE A 63 11.01 12.61 -14.65
CA ILE A 63 11.04 13.37 -13.40
C ILE A 63 9.63 13.47 -12.78
N SER A 64 8.59 13.60 -13.61
CA SER A 64 7.21 13.64 -13.13
C SER A 64 6.80 12.36 -12.43
N GLU A 65 7.29 11.21 -12.90
CA GLU A 65 7.00 9.93 -12.27
C GLU A 65 7.75 9.75 -10.96
N VAL A 66 9.01 10.19 -10.88
CA VAL A 66 9.76 10.25 -9.61
C VAL A 66 8.98 11.07 -8.58
N LYS A 67 8.52 12.28 -8.96
CA LYS A 67 7.73 13.14 -8.07
C LYS A 67 6.43 12.48 -7.61
N MET A 68 5.72 11.82 -8.51
CA MET A 68 4.50 11.08 -8.15
C MET A 68 4.78 9.95 -7.16
N GLU A 69 5.87 9.20 -7.34
CA GLU A 69 6.26 8.14 -6.40
C GLU A 69 6.66 8.73 -5.03
N ASP A 70 7.39 9.85 -5.00
CA ASP A 70 7.77 10.54 -3.77
C ASP A 70 6.56 11.11 -3.00
N GLU A 71 5.61 11.72 -3.71
CA GLU A 71 4.35 12.21 -3.13
C GLU A 71 3.53 11.05 -2.56
N ALA A 72 3.44 9.94 -3.28
CA ALA A 72 2.77 8.73 -2.81
C ALA A 72 3.43 8.16 -1.54
N ARG A 73 4.77 8.18 -1.46
CA ARG A 73 5.51 7.77 -0.25
C ARG A 73 5.23 8.69 0.93
N ALA A 74 5.26 10.00 0.70
CA ALA A 74 4.99 10.99 1.74
C ALA A 74 3.57 10.81 2.29
N HIS A 75 2.60 10.62 1.39
CA HIS A 75 1.21 10.35 1.75
C HIS A 75 1.06 9.06 2.57
N ALA A 76 1.65 7.94 2.13
CA ALA A 76 1.62 6.68 2.87
C ALA A 76 2.24 6.79 4.27
N ARG A 77 3.35 7.52 4.40
CA ARG A 77 4.03 7.76 5.69
C ARG A 77 3.19 8.62 6.63
N GLN A 78 2.44 9.60 6.12
CA GLN A 78 1.50 10.36 6.92
C GLN A 78 0.38 9.45 7.43
N HIS A 79 -0.23 8.67 6.53
CA HIS A 79 -1.32 7.74 6.87
C HIS A 79 -0.93 6.75 7.98
N ARG A 80 0.29 6.19 7.93
CA ARG A 80 0.83 5.30 8.97
C ARG A 80 0.69 5.89 10.37
N ARG A 81 0.99 7.18 10.54
CA ARG A 81 1.00 7.84 11.86
C ARG A 81 -0.39 7.90 12.50
N GLU A 82 -1.43 7.85 11.68
CA GLU A 82 -2.79 8.14 12.13
C GLU A 82 -3.61 6.87 12.38
N LYS A 83 -3.36 5.75 11.68
CA LYS A 83 -4.39 4.69 11.54
C LYS A 83 -3.92 3.23 11.57
N VAL A 84 -2.62 2.94 11.66
CA VAL A 84 -2.14 1.55 11.62
C VAL A 84 -1.93 1.00 13.03
N PRO A 85 -2.58 -0.13 13.40
CA PRO A 85 -2.33 -0.82 14.67
C PRO A 85 -0.84 -1.15 14.88
N SER A 86 -0.37 -1.06 16.13
CA SER A 86 1.05 -1.25 16.46
C SER A 86 1.58 -2.67 16.23
N ASN A 87 0.71 -3.67 16.17
CA ASN A 87 1.06 -5.06 15.86
C ASN A 87 1.30 -5.30 14.37
N ILE A 88 1.04 -4.32 13.50
CA ILE A 88 1.22 -4.43 12.05
C ILE A 88 2.45 -3.62 11.65
N GLU A 89 3.45 -4.28 11.08
CA GLU A 89 4.60 -3.60 10.48
C GLU A 89 4.17 -2.91 9.19
N PHE A 90 4.10 -1.58 9.21
CA PHE A 90 3.82 -0.78 8.02
C PHE A 90 5.11 -0.28 7.37
N VAL A 91 5.38 -0.73 6.15
CA VAL A 91 6.57 -0.38 5.38
C VAL A 91 6.18 0.37 4.12
N CYS A 92 6.90 1.44 3.80
CA CYS A 92 6.80 2.13 2.52
C CYS A 92 8.16 2.00 1.83
N ILE A 93 8.24 1.10 0.83
CA ILE A 93 9.47 0.75 0.08
C ILE A 93 9.64 1.63 -1.12
#